data_AF-A0A961K2P4-F1
#
_entry.id   AF-A0A961K2P4-F1
#
_cell.length_a   1.000
_cell.length_b   1.000
_cell.length_c   1.000
_cell.angle_alpha   90.00
_cell.angle_beta   90.00
_cell.angle_gamma   90.00
#
_symmetry.space_group_name_H-M   'P 1'
#
loop_
_entity.id
_entity.type
_entity.pdbx_description
1 polymer ?
#
loop_
_entity_poly.entity_id
_entity_poly.type
_entity_poly.pdbx_seq_one_letter_code
_entity_poly.pdbx_strand_id
1 'polypeptide(L)'
;EDGDGAFRSMSAALKRAGIVASEIDYINAHGTSTMADTLELGAVERLLGDHAPNVTMSSTKSSIGHLLGAAGAVEAVFSILAMRDQVAPPTINLDNPAVEPRVSLAPNVAEKRRIDTVMSNSFGFGGTNASLILGRVPEQGTA
;
A
#
# COMPACT_ATOMS: atom_id res chain seq x y z
N GLU A 1 6.43 3.35 19.71
CA GLU A 1 5.27 2.55 19.28
C GLU A 1 5.67 1.77 18.03
N ASP A 2 5.15 0.57 17.80
CA ASP A 2 5.64 -0.40 16.80
C ASP A 2 4.67 -0.59 15.61
N GLY A 3 3.77 0.37 15.39
CA GLY A 3 2.77 0.31 14.32
C GLY A 3 1.64 -0.71 14.54
N ASP A 4 1.40 -1.20 15.75
CA ASP A 4 0.33 -2.19 16.03
C ASP A 4 -1.07 -1.76 15.52
N GLY A 5 -1.42 -0.49 15.66
CA GLY A 5 -2.70 0.03 15.15
C GLY A 5 -2.87 -0.13 13.63
N ALA A 6 -1.80 0.12 12.88
CA ALA A 6 -1.76 -0.10 11.43
C ALA A 6 -1.83 -1.59 11.11
N PHE A 7 -1.05 -2.42 11.81
CA PHE A 7 -1.03 -3.87 11.64
C PHE A 7 -2.43 -4.49 11.85
N ARG A 8 -3.14 -4.09 12.91
CA ARG A 8 -4.50 -4.58 13.18
C ARG A 8 -5.51 -4.11 12.12
N SER A 9 -5.38 -2.89 11.61
CA SER A 9 -6.25 -2.38 10.54
C SER A 9 -6.07 -3.20 9.25
N MET A 10 -4.83 -3.41 8.82
CA MET A 10 -4.51 -4.22 7.64
C MET A 10 -4.95 -5.69 7.81
N SER A 11 -4.69 -6.28 8.99
CA SER A 11 -5.10 -7.65 9.30
C SER A 11 -6.63 -7.82 9.26
N ALA A 12 -7.38 -6.83 9.77
CA ALA A 12 -8.84 -6.84 9.71
C ALA A 12 -9.36 -6.72 8.27
N ALA A 13 -8.71 -5.90 7.44
CA ALA A 13 -9.06 -5.75 6.03
C ALA A 13 -8.83 -7.05 5.24
N LEU A 14 -7.68 -7.72 5.42
CA LEU A 14 -7.41 -9.05 4.83
C LEU A 14 -8.45 -10.07 5.27
N LYS A 15 -8.74 -10.16 6.58
CA LYS A 15 -9.76 -11.05 7.13
C LYS A 15 -11.15 -10.78 6.54
N ARG A 16 -11.51 -9.50 6.36
CA ARG A 16 -12.79 -9.11 5.75
C ARG A 16 -12.87 -9.48 4.28
N ALA A 17 -11.76 -9.35 3.55
CA ALA A 17 -11.65 -9.73 2.15
C ALA A 17 -11.57 -11.26 1.95
N GLY A 18 -11.24 -12.03 2.99
CA GLY A 18 -11.13 -13.49 2.91
C GLY A 18 -9.87 -13.96 2.19
N ILE A 19 -8.83 -13.12 2.15
CA ILE A 19 -7.54 -13.41 1.49
C ILE A 19 -6.40 -13.44 2.52
N VAL A 20 -5.29 -14.06 2.14
CA VAL A 20 -4.04 -14.05 2.91
C VAL A 20 -3.09 -12.93 2.44
N ALA A 21 -2.12 -12.57 3.28
CA ALA A 21 -1.16 -11.51 2.96
C ALA A 21 -0.33 -11.79 1.68
N SER A 22 -0.12 -13.07 1.35
CA SER A 22 0.60 -13.47 0.13
C SER A 22 -0.18 -13.26 -1.17
N GLU A 23 -1.45 -12.84 -1.10
CA GLU A 23 -2.26 -12.48 -2.26
C GLU A 23 -2.18 -10.97 -2.59
N ILE A 24 -1.45 -10.18 -1.80
CA ILE A 24 -1.21 -8.75 -2.07
C ILE A 24 -0.07 -8.59 -3.06
N ASP A 25 -0.27 -7.75 -4.09
CA ASP A 25 0.74 -7.43 -5.10
C ASP A 25 1.30 -6.01 -4.94
N TYR A 26 0.43 -5.08 -4.54
CA TYR A 26 0.76 -3.66 -4.41
C TYR A 26 0.12 -3.06 -3.16
N ILE A 27 0.86 -2.16 -2.50
CA ILE A 27 0.39 -1.39 -1.36
C ILE A 27 0.52 0.10 -1.68
N ASN A 28 -0.59 0.83 -1.69
CA ASN A 28 -0.57 2.29 -1.64
C ASN A 28 -0.53 2.70 -0.16
N ALA A 29 0.64 3.13 0.29
CA ALA A 29 0.93 3.45 1.68
C ALA A 29 0.25 4.74 2.14
N HIS A 30 0.06 4.88 3.46
CA HIS A 30 -0.26 6.17 4.04
C HIS A 30 0.91 7.15 3.84
N GLY A 31 2.15 6.76 4.13
CA GLY A 31 3.41 7.40 3.71
C GLY A 31 3.37 8.92 3.57
N THR A 32 3.43 9.63 4.69
CA THR A 32 3.21 11.09 4.76
C THR A 32 4.49 11.91 4.79
N SER A 33 5.65 11.28 4.60
CA SER A 33 6.97 11.90 4.76
C SER A 33 7.19 12.36 6.20
N THR A 34 6.82 11.52 7.16
CA THR A 34 7.04 11.75 8.59
C THR A 34 7.82 10.59 9.22
N MET A 35 8.24 10.73 10.48
CA MET A 35 8.94 9.65 11.19
C MET A 35 8.10 8.37 11.31
N ALA A 36 6.77 8.47 11.17
CA ALA A 36 5.87 7.33 11.22
C ALA A 36 5.94 6.43 9.96
N ASP A 37 6.54 6.89 8.85
CA ASP A 37 6.64 6.11 7.61
C ASP A 37 7.43 4.80 7.83
N THR A 38 8.47 4.83 8.67
CA THR A 38 9.23 3.62 9.04
C THR A 38 8.43 2.66 9.93
N LEU A 39 7.46 3.17 10.71
CA LEU A 39 6.56 2.36 11.52
C LEU A 39 5.50 1.67 10.64
N GLU A 40 4.96 2.38 9.64
CA GLU A 40 4.08 1.77 8.64
C GLU A 40 4.81 0.68 7.87
N LEU A 41 6.02 0.96 7.36
CA LEU A 41 6.85 -0.02 6.65
C LEU A 41 7.09 -1.27 7.50
N GLY A 42 7.50 -1.11 8.77
CA GLY A 42 7.71 -2.24 9.67
C GLY A 42 6.42 -3.05 9.93
N ALA A 43 5.27 -2.38 10.06
CA ALA A 43 3.98 -3.05 10.21
C ALA A 43 3.58 -3.83 8.95
N VAL A 44 3.83 -3.27 7.76
CA VAL A 44 3.59 -3.92 6.46
C VAL A 44 4.48 -5.14 6.30
N GLU A 45 5.77 -5.04 6.58
CA GLU A 45 6.70 -6.18 6.44
C GLU A 45 6.41 -7.30 7.45
N ARG A 46 5.98 -6.95 8.67
CA ARG A 46 5.51 -7.92 9.66
C ARG A 46 4.23 -8.63 9.18
N LEU A 47 3.33 -7.92 8.51
CA LEU A 47 2.10 -8.50 7.95
C LEU A 47 2.39 -9.43 6.77
N LEU A 48 3.28 -9.01 5.86
CA LEU A 48 3.64 -9.76 4.67
C LEU A 48 4.53 -10.97 4.98
N GLY A 49 5.29 -10.94 6.07
CA GLY A 49 6.19 -12.03 6.45
C GLY A 49 7.21 -12.29 5.34
N ASP A 50 7.33 -13.54 4.90
CA ASP A 50 8.25 -13.94 3.83
C ASP A 50 7.82 -13.49 2.42
N HIS A 51 6.58 -13.03 2.26
CA HIS A 51 6.08 -12.54 0.97
C HIS A 51 6.54 -11.12 0.63
N ALA A 52 7.08 -10.37 1.60
CA ALA A 52 7.48 -8.97 1.41
C ALA A 52 8.30 -8.69 0.13
N PRO A 53 9.31 -9.51 -0.25
CA PRO A 53 10.09 -9.27 -1.47
C PRO A 53 9.30 -9.31 -2.79
N ASN A 54 8.10 -9.89 -2.79
CA ASN A 54 7.25 -9.98 -3.98
C ASN A 54 6.30 -8.78 -4.15
N VAL A 55 6.26 -7.89 -3.15
CA VAL A 55 5.31 -6.77 -3.09
C VAL A 55 6.05 -5.46 -3.34
N THR A 56 5.40 -4.54 -4.04
CA THR A 56 5.79 -3.12 -4.02
C THR A 56 4.85 -2.32 -3.15
N MET A 57 5.42 -1.40 -2.38
CA MET A 57 4.70 -0.40 -1.62
C MET A 57 5.18 0.99 -2.05
N SER A 58 4.28 1.89 -2.43
CA SER A 58 4.66 3.28 -2.70
C SER A 58 3.67 4.27 -2.10
N SER A 59 4.08 5.54 -2.01
CA SER A 59 3.21 6.63 -1.57
C SER A 59 2.99 7.64 -2.69
N THR A 60 1.74 7.72 -3.16
CA THR A 60 1.33 8.73 -4.15
C THR A 60 1.34 10.15 -3.58
N LYS A 61 1.38 10.32 -2.24
CA LYS A 61 1.55 11.62 -1.59
C LYS A 61 2.90 12.26 -1.92
N SER A 62 3.90 11.47 -2.29
CA SER A 62 5.18 11.99 -2.80
C SER A 62 4.99 12.90 -4.01
N SER A 63 4.00 12.62 -4.87
CA SER A 63 3.74 13.35 -6.12
C SER A 63 2.71 14.47 -5.97
N ILE A 64 1.68 14.26 -5.16
CA ILE A 64 0.53 15.19 -5.08
C ILE A 64 0.33 15.82 -3.69
N GLY A 65 1.19 15.52 -2.72
CA GLY A 65 1.06 15.95 -1.34
C GLY A 65 -0.03 15.20 -0.57
N HIS A 66 -0.25 15.61 0.69
CA HIS A 66 -1.24 14.99 1.56
C HIS A 66 -2.58 15.73 1.53
N LEU A 67 -3.57 15.13 0.87
CA LEU A 67 -4.91 15.72 0.69
C LEU A 67 -5.86 15.56 1.91
N LEU A 68 -5.30 15.32 3.11
CA LEU A 68 -6.05 15.13 4.36
C LEU A 68 -7.26 14.18 4.19
N GLY A 69 -8.48 14.66 4.45
CA GLY A 69 -9.70 13.85 4.36
C GLY A 69 -10.00 13.31 2.96
N ALA A 70 -9.42 13.88 1.90
CA ALA A 70 -9.58 13.38 0.53
C ALA A 70 -8.49 12.37 0.11
N ALA A 71 -7.44 12.19 0.91
CA ALA A 71 -6.30 11.33 0.58
C ALA A 71 -6.73 9.90 0.23
N GLY A 72 -7.49 9.26 1.12
CA GLY A 72 -7.92 7.86 0.91
C GLY A 72 -8.78 7.65 -0.34
N ALA A 73 -9.61 8.64 -0.72
CA ALA A 73 -10.42 8.54 -1.94
C ALA A 73 -9.56 8.62 -3.21
N VAL A 74 -8.60 9.55 -3.25
CA VAL A 74 -7.68 9.70 -4.39
C VAL A 74 -6.72 8.50 -4.48
N GLU A 75 -6.26 7.98 -3.35
CA GLU A 75 -5.41 6.79 -3.26
C GLU A 75 -6.13 5.52 -3.70
N ALA A 76 -7.43 5.39 -3.41
CA ALA A 76 -8.26 4.31 -3.95
C ALA A 76 -8.35 4.38 -5.49
N VAL A 77 -8.51 5.57 -6.06
CA VAL A 77 -8.49 5.75 -7.53
C VAL A 77 -7.13 5.34 -8.11
N PHE A 78 -6.01 5.79 -7.53
CA PHE A 78 -4.69 5.36 -7.98
C PHE A 78 -4.46 3.86 -7.84
N SER A 79 -5.00 3.24 -6.79
CA SER A 79 -4.92 1.79 -6.58
C SER A 79 -5.66 1.02 -7.68
N ILE A 80 -6.85 1.47 -8.07
CA ILE A 80 -7.61 0.91 -9.19
C ILE A 80 -6.85 1.09 -10.50
N LEU A 81 -6.27 2.28 -10.74
CA LEU A 81 -5.49 2.55 -11.95
C LEU A 81 -4.20 1.73 -12.01
N ALA A 82 -3.50 1.54 -10.88
CA ALA A 82 -2.32 0.68 -10.80
C ALA A 82 -2.65 -0.77 -11.19
N MET A 83 -3.79 -1.28 -10.71
CA MET A 83 -4.32 -2.60 -11.08
C MET A 83 -4.78 -2.65 -12.54
N ARG A 84 -5.40 -1.60 -13.08
CA ARG A 84 -5.80 -1.54 -14.49
C ARG A 84 -4.58 -1.55 -15.42
N ASP A 85 -3.59 -0.71 -15.11
CA ASP A 85 -2.46 -0.40 -16.00
C ASP A 85 -1.24 -1.29 -15.74
N GLN A 86 -1.27 -2.12 -14.70
CA GLN A 86 -0.20 -3.05 -14.31
C GLN A 86 1.12 -2.31 -14.00
N VAL A 87 0.99 -1.20 -13.29
CA VAL A 87 2.10 -0.33 -12.89
C VAL A 87 1.89 0.17 -11.47
N ALA A 88 2.87 -0.06 -10.60
CA ALA A 88 2.95 0.60 -9.30
C ALA A 88 3.52 2.03 -9.49
N PRO A 89 2.82 3.08 -9.03
CA PRO A 89 3.31 4.45 -9.03
C PRO A 89 4.65 4.59 -8.28
N PRO A 90 5.51 5.55 -8.66
CA PRO A 90 6.75 5.80 -7.94
C PRO A 90 6.49 6.45 -6.58
N THR A 91 7.39 6.19 -5.63
CA THR A 91 7.63 7.11 -4.52
C THR A 91 8.72 8.09 -4.96
N ILE A 92 8.34 9.32 -5.34
CA ILE A 92 9.33 10.33 -5.76
C ILE A 92 10.06 10.94 -4.56
N ASN A 93 11.27 11.46 -4.80
CA ASN A 93 12.19 12.00 -3.79
C ASN A 93 12.75 10.97 -2.80
N LEU A 94 12.70 9.67 -3.13
CA LEU A 94 13.23 8.60 -2.29
C LEU A 94 14.68 8.25 -2.70
N ASP A 95 15.62 9.13 -2.33
CA ASP A 95 17.04 8.98 -2.69
C ASP A 95 17.85 8.20 -1.65
N ASN A 96 17.47 8.34 -0.37
CA ASN A 96 18.13 7.69 0.76
C ASN A 96 17.07 7.07 1.68
N PRO A 97 16.68 5.79 1.47
CA PRO A 97 15.78 5.09 2.37
C PRO A 97 16.27 5.14 3.83
N ALA A 98 15.37 5.47 4.75
CA ALA A 98 15.71 5.58 6.17
C ALA A 98 16.08 4.24 6.82
N VAL A 99 15.58 3.14 6.25
CA VAL A 99 15.87 1.75 6.61
C VAL A 99 15.94 0.92 5.33
N GLU A 100 16.61 -0.23 5.37
CA GLU A 100 16.63 -1.18 4.25
C GLU A 100 15.28 -1.91 4.14
N PRO A 101 14.49 -1.68 3.08
CA PRO A 101 13.18 -2.29 2.95
C PRO A 101 13.27 -3.70 2.36
N ARG A 102 12.40 -4.60 2.82
CA ARG A 102 12.19 -5.94 2.25
C ARG A 102 11.23 -5.90 1.07
N VAL A 103 10.28 -4.96 1.04
CA VAL A 103 9.41 -4.66 -0.11
C VAL A 103 10.14 -3.74 -1.10
N SER A 104 9.73 -3.72 -2.38
CA SER A 104 10.15 -2.61 -3.24
C SER A 104 9.41 -1.33 -2.85
N LEU A 105 10.12 -0.20 -2.73
CA LEU A 105 9.51 1.12 -2.49
C LEU A 105 9.21 1.93 -3.76
N ALA A 106 9.49 1.35 -4.94
CA ALA A 106 9.45 2.04 -6.25
C ALA A 106 10.12 3.43 -6.22
N PRO A 107 11.40 3.54 -5.82
CA PRO A 107 12.05 4.83 -5.63
C PRO A 107 12.22 5.56 -6.96
N ASN A 108 11.65 6.77 -7.06
CA ASN A 108 11.79 7.71 -8.18
C ASN A 108 11.27 7.25 -9.56
N VAL A 109 11.02 5.96 -9.77
CA VAL A 109 10.62 5.37 -11.06
C VAL A 109 9.47 4.39 -10.84
N ALA A 110 8.45 4.48 -11.70
CA ALA A 110 7.31 3.58 -11.66
C ALA A 110 7.72 2.14 -11.99
N GLU A 111 7.12 1.15 -11.33
CA GLU A 111 7.45 -0.26 -11.55
C GLU A 111 6.33 -0.99 -12.28
N LYS A 112 6.66 -1.65 -13.39
CA LYS A 112 5.73 -2.59 -14.05
C LYS A 112 5.63 -3.86 -13.22
N ARG A 113 4.40 -4.29 -12.92
CA ARG A 113 4.12 -5.50 -12.14
C ARG A 113 2.73 -6.01 -12.45
N ARG A 114 2.57 -7.34 -12.35
CA ARG A 114 1.23 -7.92 -12.31
C ARG A 114 0.55 -7.55 -10.99
N ILE A 115 -0.51 -6.75 -11.07
CA ILE A 115 -1.27 -6.28 -9.90
C ILE A 115 -2.70 -6.75 -10.05
N ASP A 116 -3.11 -7.72 -9.23
CA ASP A 116 -4.47 -8.24 -9.15
C ASP A 116 -5.13 -7.86 -7.82
N THR A 117 -4.34 -7.68 -6.75
CA THR A 117 -4.82 -7.23 -5.44
C THR A 117 -3.99 -6.07 -4.90
N VAL A 118 -4.68 -5.02 -4.48
CA VAL A 118 -4.09 -3.81 -3.88
C VAL A 118 -4.60 -3.61 -2.46
N MET A 119 -3.69 -3.29 -1.54
CA MET A 119 -4.04 -2.71 -0.25
C MET A 119 -3.80 -1.20 -0.28
N SER A 120 -4.77 -0.40 0.17
CA SER A 120 -4.61 1.05 0.33
C SER A 120 -4.79 1.44 1.79
N ASN A 121 -3.79 2.11 2.36
CA ASN A 121 -3.72 2.46 3.78
C ASN A 121 -3.97 3.96 4.00
N SER A 122 -4.72 4.28 5.05
CA SER A 122 -4.95 5.65 5.51
C SER A 122 -5.01 5.69 7.04
N PHE A 123 -3.99 6.28 7.66
CA PHE A 123 -3.82 6.30 9.12
C PHE A 123 -3.93 7.74 9.64
N GLY A 124 -5.13 8.11 10.06
CA GLY A 124 -5.45 9.49 10.42
C GLY A 124 -5.00 9.89 11.83
N PHE A 125 -4.85 11.20 12.02
CA PHE A 125 -4.65 11.79 13.34
C PHE A 125 -5.71 11.32 14.35
N GLY A 126 -5.32 11.22 15.62
CA GLY A 126 -6.18 10.68 16.68
C GLY A 126 -6.26 9.15 16.69
N GLY A 127 -5.48 8.44 15.88
CA GLY A 127 -5.35 6.99 15.90
C GLY A 127 -6.45 6.24 15.13
N THR A 128 -7.15 6.92 14.22
CA THR A 128 -8.17 6.27 13.36
C THR A 128 -7.49 5.67 12.14
N ASN A 129 -7.37 4.34 12.11
CA ASN A 129 -6.66 3.60 11.06
C ASN A 129 -7.63 2.82 10.16
N ALA A 130 -7.54 3.05 8.85
CA ALA A 130 -8.33 2.32 7.85
C ALA A 130 -7.42 1.71 6.77
N SER A 131 -7.77 0.50 6.35
CA SER A 131 -7.15 -0.20 5.22
C SER A 131 -8.24 -0.76 4.31
N LEU A 132 -8.07 -0.59 2.99
CA LEU A 132 -8.98 -1.10 1.97
C LEU A 132 -8.27 -2.16 1.13
N ILE A 133 -8.96 -3.26 0.84
CA ILE A 133 -8.53 -4.26 -0.15
C ILE A 133 -9.33 -4.05 -1.42
N LEU A 134 -8.64 -3.94 -2.55
CA LEU A 134 -9.22 -3.86 -3.88
C LEU A 134 -8.70 -5.04 -4.70
N GLY A 135 -9.59 -5.84 -5.27
CA GLY A 135 -9.24 -6.98 -6.11
C GLY A 135 -9.78 -6.82 -7.53
N ARG A 136 -9.07 -7.38 -8.51
CA ARG A 136 -9.54 -7.46 -9.90
C ARG A 136 -10.85 -8.25 -9.94
N VAL A 137 -11.84 -7.74 -10.66
CA VAL A 137 -13.06 -8.50 -10.95
C VAL A 137 -12.67 -9.66 -11.88
N PRO A 138 -13.06 -10.92 -11.57
CA PRO A 138 -12.84 -12.03 -12.48
C PRO A 138 -13.44 -11.71 -13.84
N GLU A 139 -12.73 -12.02 -14.92
CA GLU A 139 -13.33 -11.91 -16.25
C GLU A 139 -14.61 -12.74 -16.27
N GLN A 140 -15.74 -12.11 -16.58
CA GLN A 140 -16.95 -12.87 -16.86
C GLN A 140 -16.65 -13.68 -18.11
N GLY A 141 -16.52 -15.00 -17.95
CA GLY A 141 -16.45 -15.89 -19.09
C GLY A 141 -17.64 -15.58 -19.99
N THR A 142 -17.38 -15.24 -21.25
CA THR A 142 -18.42 -15.20 -22.27
C THR A 142 -19.05 -16.58 -22.28
N ALA A 143 -20.34 -16.66 -21.94
CA ALA A 143 -21.13 -17.88 -22.07
C ALA A 143 -21.08 -18.43 -23.50
#